data_AF-A0A0A7ECD6-F1
#
_entry.id   AF-A0A0A7ECD6-F1
#
_cell.length_a   1.000
_cell.length_b   1.000
_cell.length_c   1.000
_cell.angle_alpha   90.00
_cell.angle_beta   90.00
_cell.angle_gamma   90.00
#
_symmetry.space_group_name_H-M   'P 1'
#
loop_
_entity.id
_entity.type
_entity.pdbx_description
1 polymer ?
#
loop_
_entity_poly.entity_id
_entity_poly.type
_entity_poly.pdbx_seq_one_letter_code
_entity_poly.pdbx_strand_id
1 'polypeptide(L)'
;MKKLSVLVSLMAASLLTACGEKQTNAEVVAEAPAINQELAAYKAGAKELVAMIKAEKPDADIVQKSAALVANSKQIISQFIVKHPKCNDYLTALNNAADIIPTLPLAEIESGYHEDGKLPTFDDPNCYHAKDLLVHPATVQAMATMGIKDSEMRASAELEIIEVIAHFSQVEKALN
;
A
#
# COMPACT_ATOMS: atom_id res chain seq x y z
N MET A 1 93.38 3.40 16.01
CA MET A 1 93.77 3.44 14.57
C MET A 1 93.26 2.19 13.89
N LYS A 2 92.58 2.33 12.73
CA LYS A 2 92.19 1.25 11.77
C LYS A 2 91.11 0.28 12.31
N LYS A 3 90.06 -0.11 11.59
CA LYS A 3 89.70 0.02 10.18
C LYS A 3 88.18 -0.17 10.01
N LEU A 4 87.68 0.53 9.02
CA LEU A 4 86.42 0.40 8.30
C LEU A 4 86.24 -1.01 7.71
N SER A 5 85.00 -1.52 7.69
CA SER A 5 84.39 -2.37 6.65
C SER A 5 83.12 -3.02 7.20
N VAL A 6 81.99 -3.19 6.51
CA VAL A 6 81.48 -2.70 5.22
C VAL A 6 80.08 -3.35 5.09
N LEU A 7 79.11 -2.62 4.53
CA LEU A 7 77.82 -3.10 3.97
C LEU A 7 76.83 -3.82 4.94
N VAL A 8 75.51 -3.65 4.88
CA VAL A 8 74.61 -3.64 3.72
C VAL A 8 73.38 -2.77 4.06
N SER A 9 73.00 -1.95 3.10
CA SER A 9 71.74 -1.23 3.00
C SER A 9 70.58 -2.22 2.80
N LEU A 10 69.44 -2.03 3.47
CA LEU A 10 68.15 -2.07 2.76
C LEU A 10 67.06 -1.30 3.51
N MET A 11 66.49 -0.36 2.76
CA MET A 11 65.34 0.48 3.08
C MET A 11 64.08 -0.33 3.39
N ALA A 12 63.33 0.20 4.35
CA ALA A 12 61.89 0.48 4.34
C ALA A 12 60.98 -0.34 3.40
N ALA A 13 59.98 -0.97 4.01
CA ALA A 13 58.59 -0.83 3.57
C ALA A 13 57.65 -1.24 4.71
N SER A 14 57.21 -0.27 5.50
CA SER A 14 56.03 -0.40 6.33
C SER A 14 54.82 -0.50 5.40
N LEU A 15 54.38 -1.73 5.13
CA LEU A 15 53.09 -1.95 4.46
C LEU A 15 51.98 -1.74 5.50
N LEU A 16 51.50 -0.50 5.56
CA LEU A 16 50.15 -0.19 6.02
C LEU A 16 49.18 -0.89 5.05
N THR A 17 48.72 -2.09 5.41
CA THR A 17 47.57 -2.69 4.77
C THR A 17 46.32 -1.99 5.27
N ALA A 18 45.91 -0.94 4.55
CA ALA A 18 44.54 -0.49 4.51
C ALA A 18 43.67 -1.62 3.95
N CYS A 19 43.14 -2.47 4.83
CA CYS A 19 42.01 -3.31 4.47
C CYS A 19 40.76 -2.45 4.63
N GLY A 20 40.29 -1.99 3.47
CA GLY A 20 39.09 -1.19 3.32
C GLY A 20 37.91 -1.77 4.07
N GLU A 21 37.15 -0.83 4.60
CA GLU A 21 35.82 -0.97 5.15
C GLU A 21 34.96 -1.85 4.24
N LYS A 22 34.83 -3.13 4.61
CA LYS A 22 33.75 -3.97 4.09
C LYS A 22 32.55 -3.75 5.00
N GLN A 23 31.79 -2.71 4.70
CA GLN A 23 30.34 -2.78 4.89
C GLN A 23 29.84 -3.88 3.95
N THR A 24 29.90 -5.13 4.42
CA THR A 24 29.07 -6.18 3.85
C THR A 24 27.66 -5.82 4.20
N ASN A 25 26.94 -5.36 3.17
CA ASN A 25 25.49 -5.21 3.13
C ASN A 25 24.85 -6.24 4.05
N ALA A 26 24.19 -5.74 5.10
CA ALA A 26 23.08 -6.47 5.67
C ALA A 26 22.10 -6.69 4.51
N GLU A 27 22.04 -7.92 4.03
CA GLU A 27 20.89 -8.38 3.27
C GLU A 27 19.73 -8.33 4.25
N VAL A 28 19.04 -7.19 4.30
CA VAL A 28 17.77 -7.05 4.99
C VAL A 28 16.74 -7.76 4.11
N VAL A 29 16.78 -9.08 4.08
CA VAL A 29 15.67 -9.88 3.57
C VAL A 29 14.66 -9.96 4.70
N ALA A 30 13.91 -8.88 4.91
CA ALA A 30 12.83 -8.83 5.90
C ALA A 30 11.71 -7.87 5.49
N GLU A 31 11.17 -8.00 4.28
CA GLU A 31 9.92 -7.32 3.87
C GLU A 31 8.69 -8.27 3.85
N ALA A 32 8.89 -9.59 3.81
CA ALA A 32 7.80 -10.56 3.72
C ALA A 32 6.88 -10.73 4.97
N PRO A 33 7.31 -10.50 6.23
CA PRO A 33 6.43 -10.68 7.40
C PRO A 33 5.39 -9.56 7.55
N ALA A 34 5.72 -8.33 7.13
CA ALA A 34 4.87 -7.15 7.35
C ALA A 34 3.67 -7.14 6.39
N ILE A 35 3.89 -7.40 5.10
CA ILE A 35 2.80 -7.36 4.10
C ILE A 35 1.72 -8.40 4.37
N ASN A 36 2.09 -9.60 4.82
CA ASN A 36 1.13 -10.66 5.12
C ASN A 36 0.21 -10.28 6.29
N GLN A 37 0.74 -9.55 7.27
CA GLN A 37 -0.06 -9.05 8.39
C GLN A 37 -1.01 -7.93 7.94
N GLU A 38 -0.54 -7.01 7.10
CA GLU A 38 -1.38 -5.93 6.53
C GLU A 38 -2.50 -6.49 5.66
N LEU A 39 -2.22 -7.45 4.79
CA LEU A 39 -3.21 -8.13 3.96
C LEU A 39 -4.24 -8.87 4.82
N ALA A 40 -3.80 -9.60 5.86
CA ALA A 40 -4.69 -10.28 6.78
C ALA A 40 -5.59 -9.30 7.54
N ALA A 41 -5.02 -8.20 8.04
CA ALA A 41 -5.75 -7.15 8.75
C ALA A 41 -6.78 -6.46 7.85
N TYR A 42 -6.42 -6.16 6.61
CA TYR A 42 -7.33 -5.58 5.62
C TYR A 42 -8.51 -6.52 5.33
N LYS A 43 -8.23 -7.79 5.03
CA LYS A 43 -9.27 -8.81 4.75
C LYS A 43 -10.22 -9.00 5.93
N ALA A 44 -9.70 -9.03 7.15
CA ALA A 44 -10.50 -9.10 8.36
C ALA A 44 -11.36 -7.85 8.52
N GLY A 45 -10.78 -6.66 8.31
CA GLY A 45 -11.49 -5.39 8.39
C GLY A 45 -12.62 -5.24 7.36
N ALA A 46 -12.40 -5.68 6.11
CA ALA A 46 -13.43 -5.65 5.07
C ALA A 46 -14.61 -6.58 5.42
N LYS A 47 -14.33 -7.80 5.90
CA LYS A 47 -15.37 -8.73 6.37
C LYS A 47 -16.15 -8.18 7.55
N GLU A 48 -15.46 -7.54 8.49
CA GLU A 48 -16.10 -6.89 9.63
C GLU A 48 -17.00 -5.74 9.18
N LEU A 49 -16.55 -4.91 8.23
CA LEU A 49 -17.36 -3.82 7.68
C LEU A 49 -18.64 -4.34 7.01
N VAL A 50 -18.56 -5.42 6.21
CA VAL A 50 -19.76 -6.10 5.67
C VAL A 50 -20.71 -6.51 6.80
N ALA A 51 -20.20 -7.12 7.87
CA ALA A 51 -21.02 -7.53 9.01
C ALA A 51 -21.65 -6.33 9.74
N MET A 52 -20.93 -5.21 9.88
CA MET A 52 -21.44 -3.98 10.47
C MET A 52 -22.57 -3.36 9.64
N ILE A 53 -22.41 -3.33 8.31
CA ILE A 53 -23.43 -2.82 7.39
C ILE A 53 -24.72 -3.67 7.50
N LYS A 54 -24.59 -5.01 7.48
CA LYS A 54 -25.71 -5.95 7.65
C LYS A 54 -26.42 -5.85 8.99
N ALA A 55 -25.66 -5.61 10.05
CA ALA A 55 -26.18 -5.48 11.40
C ALA A 55 -26.73 -4.08 11.71
N GLU A 56 -26.90 -3.23 10.68
CA GLU A 56 -27.43 -1.87 10.81
C GLU A 56 -26.70 -1.05 11.86
N LYS A 57 -25.36 -1.18 11.92
CA LYS A 57 -24.55 -0.39 12.83
C LYS A 57 -24.65 1.12 12.53
N PRO A 58 -24.47 1.99 13.55
CA PRO A 58 -24.47 3.42 13.37
C PRO A 58 -23.54 3.87 12.25
N ASP A 59 -23.98 4.85 11.46
CA ASP A 59 -23.20 5.34 10.32
C ASP A 59 -21.83 5.89 10.74
N ALA A 60 -21.72 6.47 11.95
CA ALA A 60 -20.43 6.92 12.50
C ALA A 60 -19.42 5.77 12.67
N ASP A 61 -19.88 4.57 13.06
CA ASP A 61 -19.03 3.39 13.21
C ASP A 61 -18.60 2.88 11.82
N ILE A 62 -19.52 2.92 10.84
CA ILE A 62 -19.25 2.56 9.45
C ILE A 62 -18.20 3.53 8.85
N VAL A 63 -18.35 4.85 9.06
CA VAL A 63 -17.37 5.87 8.66
C VAL A 63 -15.99 5.56 9.24
N GLN A 64 -15.90 5.30 10.55
CA GLN A 64 -14.63 5.01 11.21
C GLN A 64 -13.97 3.75 10.64
N LYS A 65 -14.75 2.69 10.42
CA LYS A 65 -14.23 1.44 9.89
C LYS A 65 -13.79 1.55 8.43
N SER A 66 -14.57 2.24 7.60
CA SER A 66 -14.22 2.51 6.21
C SER A 66 -12.96 3.36 6.10
N ALA A 67 -12.83 4.41 6.92
CA ALA A 67 -11.62 5.22 6.97
C ALA A 67 -10.36 4.41 7.36
N ALA A 68 -10.50 3.45 8.28
CA ALA A 68 -9.40 2.55 8.63
C ALA A 68 -9.00 1.64 7.45
N LEU A 69 -9.97 1.18 6.64
CA LEU A 69 -9.67 0.43 5.43
C LEU A 69 -8.98 1.30 4.37
N VAL A 70 -9.43 2.55 4.15
CA VAL A 70 -8.73 3.49 3.25
C VAL A 70 -7.27 3.68 3.68
N ALA A 71 -7.02 3.86 4.98
CA ALA A 71 -5.66 3.99 5.51
C ALA A 71 -4.81 2.74 5.27
N ASN A 72 -5.37 1.54 5.51
CA ASN A 72 -4.69 0.28 5.23
C ASN A 72 -4.41 0.10 3.72
N SER A 73 -5.35 0.52 2.86
CA SER A 73 -5.16 0.46 1.40
C SER A 73 -3.99 1.29 0.93
N LYS A 74 -3.76 2.49 1.51
CA LYS A 74 -2.58 3.31 1.18
C LYS A 74 -1.26 2.57 1.45
N GLN A 75 -1.20 1.80 2.53
CA GLN A 75 -0.02 1.00 2.89
C GLN A 75 0.18 -0.15 1.90
N ILE A 76 -0.89 -0.94 1.65
CA ILE A 76 -0.86 -2.04 0.70
C ILE A 76 -0.48 -1.55 -0.70
N ILE A 77 -1.06 -0.44 -1.17
CA ILE A 77 -0.76 0.18 -2.46
C ILE A 77 0.70 0.58 -2.56
N SER A 78 1.26 1.18 -1.50
CA SER A 78 2.68 1.59 -1.49
C SER A 78 3.60 0.38 -1.69
N GLN A 79 3.28 -0.76 -1.07
CA GLN A 79 4.03 -2.01 -1.25
C GLN A 79 3.73 -2.65 -2.63
N PHE A 80 2.51 -2.52 -3.12
CA PHE A 80 2.11 -2.98 -4.44
C PHE A 80 2.92 -2.30 -5.54
N ILE A 81 3.12 -0.99 -5.46
CA ILE A 81 3.94 -0.22 -6.40
C ILE A 81 5.38 -0.73 -6.44
N VAL A 82 5.96 -1.12 -5.30
CA VAL A 82 7.32 -1.67 -5.25
C VAL A 82 7.41 -2.98 -6.05
N LYS A 83 6.42 -3.87 -5.93
CA LYS A 83 6.40 -5.15 -6.66
C LYS A 83 5.92 -4.99 -8.11
N HIS A 84 5.09 -3.98 -8.39
CA HIS A 84 4.46 -3.70 -9.68
C HIS A 84 4.74 -2.26 -10.12
N PRO A 85 5.99 -1.93 -10.48
CA PRO A 85 6.39 -0.55 -10.78
C PRO A 85 5.66 0.06 -11.99
N LYS A 86 5.06 -0.77 -12.86
CA LYS A 86 4.18 -0.30 -13.95
C LYS A 86 2.92 0.40 -13.44
N CYS A 87 2.50 0.13 -12.20
CA CYS A 87 1.36 0.77 -11.58
C CYS A 87 1.71 2.08 -10.86
N ASN A 88 2.99 2.49 -10.84
CA ASN A 88 3.46 3.61 -10.03
C ASN A 88 2.64 4.89 -10.24
N ASP A 89 2.54 5.35 -11.48
CA ASP A 89 1.91 6.65 -11.78
C ASP A 89 0.42 6.64 -11.44
N TYR A 90 -0.27 5.55 -11.82
CA TYR A 90 -1.68 5.35 -11.56
C TYR A 90 -2.00 5.29 -10.06
N LEU A 91 -1.31 4.43 -9.33
CA LEU A 91 -1.58 4.19 -7.91
C LEU A 91 -1.02 5.30 -7.00
N THR A 92 0.03 6.01 -7.42
CA THR A 92 0.50 7.21 -6.71
C THR A 92 -0.53 8.34 -6.84
N ALA A 93 -1.10 8.55 -8.04
CA ALA A 93 -2.17 9.53 -8.23
C ALA A 93 -3.38 9.22 -7.34
N LEU A 94 -3.78 7.95 -7.25
CA LEU A 94 -4.83 7.52 -6.33
C LEU A 94 -4.47 7.77 -4.86
N ASN A 95 -3.28 7.37 -4.41
CA ASN A 95 -2.85 7.58 -3.02
C ASN A 95 -2.82 9.06 -2.61
N ASN A 96 -2.46 9.95 -3.54
CA ASN A 96 -2.48 11.40 -3.31
C ASN A 96 -3.92 11.96 -3.17
N ALA A 97 -4.90 11.30 -3.79
CA ALA A 97 -6.31 11.67 -3.69
C ALA A 97 -7.05 11.01 -2.52
N ALA A 98 -6.44 10.00 -1.87
CA ALA A 98 -7.09 9.11 -0.91
C ALA A 98 -7.88 9.83 0.21
N ASP A 99 -7.34 10.92 0.74
CA ASP A 99 -7.97 11.65 1.85
C ASP A 99 -9.10 12.58 1.37
N ILE A 100 -9.17 12.86 0.07
CA ILE A 100 -10.19 13.72 -0.56
C ILE A 100 -11.36 12.88 -1.07
N ILE A 101 -11.12 11.70 -1.66
CA ILE A 101 -12.14 10.83 -2.24
C ILE A 101 -13.39 10.66 -1.35
N PRO A 102 -13.29 10.31 -0.05
CA PRO A 102 -14.49 10.08 0.78
C PRO A 102 -15.27 11.36 1.10
N THR A 103 -14.77 12.54 0.73
CA THR A 103 -15.43 13.84 0.91
C THR A 103 -16.17 14.31 -0.34
N LEU A 104 -15.99 13.61 -1.46
CA LEU A 104 -16.60 13.98 -2.75
C LEU A 104 -18.06 13.53 -2.83
N PRO A 105 -18.87 14.16 -3.70
CA PRO A 105 -20.18 13.61 -4.09
C PRO A 105 -20.02 12.21 -4.69
N LEU A 106 -20.95 11.29 -4.40
CA LEU A 106 -20.89 9.91 -4.90
C LEU A 106 -20.69 9.84 -6.43
N ALA A 107 -21.44 10.64 -7.21
CA ALA A 107 -21.29 10.69 -8.66
C ALA A 107 -19.88 11.09 -9.13
N GLU A 108 -19.15 11.88 -8.34
CA GLU A 108 -17.76 12.26 -8.62
C GLU A 108 -16.77 11.17 -8.20
N ILE A 109 -17.10 10.37 -7.19
CA ILE A 109 -16.33 9.16 -6.85
C ILE A 109 -16.49 8.12 -7.97
N GLU A 110 -17.73 7.88 -8.42
CA GLU A 110 -18.04 6.96 -9.52
C GLU A 110 -17.29 7.33 -10.80
N SER A 111 -17.58 8.50 -11.36
CA SER A 111 -16.96 8.92 -12.63
C SER A 111 -15.47 9.20 -12.52
N GLY A 112 -14.99 9.65 -11.36
CA GLY A 112 -13.61 10.07 -11.17
C GLY A 112 -12.65 8.94 -10.82
N TYR A 113 -13.08 7.99 -10.00
CA TYR A 113 -12.19 6.98 -9.41
C TYR A 113 -12.64 5.55 -9.69
N HIS A 114 -13.94 5.24 -9.68
CA HIS A 114 -14.38 3.90 -10.15
C HIS A 114 -14.19 3.75 -11.66
N GLU A 115 -14.58 4.76 -12.44
CA GLU A 115 -14.46 4.81 -13.91
C GLU A 115 -13.17 5.48 -14.41
N ASP A 116 -12.21 5.72 -13.51
CA ASP A 116 -10.86 6.24 -13.82
C ASP A 116 -10.80 7.66 -14.43
N GLY A 117 -11.89 8.45 -14.45
CA GLY A 117 -11.92 9.76 -15.10
C GLY A 117 -10.96 10.82 -14.53
N LYS A 118 -10.42 10.62 -13.32
CA LYS A 118 -9.41 11.49 -12.67
C LYS A 118 -8.05 10.82 -12.49
N LEU A 119 -7.90 9.56 -12.90
CA LEU A 119 -6.65 8.82 -12.77
C LEU A 119 -5.91 8.75 -14.11
N PRO A 120 -4.57 8.64 -14.10
CA PRO A 120 -3.83 8.33 -15.32
C PRO A 120 -4.30 7.02 -15.96
N THR A 121 -4.00 6.80 -17.24
CA THR A 121 -4.21 5.49 -17.85
C THR A 121 -3.23 4.45 -17.29
N PHE A 122 -3.62 3.18 -17.30
CA PHE A 122 -2.77 2.04 -16.94
C PHE A 122 -2.87 0.94 -17.99
N ASP A 123 -1.81 0.13 -18.10
CA ASP A 123 -1.74 -0.98 -19.08
C ASP A 123 -1.71 -2.37 -18.41
N ASP A 124 -1.62 -2.43 -17.08
CA ASP A 124 -1.59 -3.66 -16.30
C ASP A 124 -2.88 -3.79 -15.46
N PRO A 125 -3.72 -4.82 -15.69
CA PRO A 125 -4.98 -4.98 -14.96
C PRO A 125 -4.80 -5.18 -13.45
N ASN A 126 -3.59 -5.53 -13.00
CA ASN A 126 -3.29 -5.60 -11.57
C ASN A 126 -3.40 -4.22 -10.88
N CYS A 127 -3.14 -3.13 -11.61
CA CYS A 127 -3.27 -1.78 -11.07
C CYS A 127 -4.72 -1.45 -10.69
N TYR A 128 -5.66 -1.85 -11.54
CA TYR A 128 -7.10 -1.70 -11.31
C TYR A 128 -7.55 -2.39 -10.01
N HIS A 129 -7.15 -3.65 -9.80
CA HIS A 129 -7.50 -4.36 -8.57
C HIS A 129 -6.91 -3.72 -7.31
N ALA A 130 -5.69 -3.17 -7.38
CA ALA A 130 -5.08 -2.46 -6.26
C ALA A 130 -5.78 -1.12 -5.97
N LYS A 131 -6.26 -0.41 -7.01
CA LYS A 131 -7.06 0.80 -6.84
C LYS A 131 -8.30 0.53 -6.01
N ASP A 132 -9.03 -0.52 -6.37
CA ASP A 132 -10.36 -0.79 -5.82
C ASP A 132 -10.31 -1.12 -4.33
N LEU A 133 -9.16 -1.56 -3.80
CA LEU A 133 -8.96 -1.64 -2.35
C LEU A 133 -9.17 -0.29 -1.65
N LEU A 134 -8.88 0.82 -2.31
CA LEU A 134 -9.05 2.16 -1.74
C LEU A 134 -10.41 2.76 -2.08
N VAL A 135 -10.83 2.65 -3.35
CA VAL A 135 -12.02 3.36 -3.84
C VAL A 135 -13.29 2.83 -3.17
N HIS A 136 -13.54 1.51 -3.14
CA HIS A 136 -14.77 0.98 -2.54
C HIS A 136 -14.94 1.37 -1.06
N PRO A 137 -13.93 1.22 -0.16
CA PRO A 137 -14.08 1.69 1.22
C PRO A 137 -14.27 3.20 1.32
N ALA A 138 -13.62 4.00 0.46
CA ALA A 138 -13.82 5.45 0.43
C ALA A 138 -15.25 5.82 -0.01
N THR A 139 -15.84 5.09 -0.96
CA THR A 139 -17.24 5.22 -1.37
C THR A 139 -18.17 4.93 -0.19
N VAL A 140 -17.96 3.83 0.52
CA VAL A 140 -18.77 3.50 1.72
C VAL A 140 -18.60 4.54 2.82
N GLN A 141 -17.38 5.09 3.00
CA GLN A 141 -17.16 6.19 3.94
C GLN A 141 -17.98 7.43 3.55
N ALA A 142 -18.01 7.80 2.26
CA ALA A 142 -18.82 8.90 1.77
C ALA A 142 -20.33 8.64 1.97
N MET A 143 -20.81 7.45 1.61
CA MET A 143 -22.19 7.03 1.80
C MET A 143 -22.62 7.14 3.26
N ALA A 144 -21.81 6.61 4.20
CA ALA A 144 -22.10 6.67 5.62
C ALA A 144 -22.01 8.10 6.18
N THR A 145 -21.09 8.93 5.68
CA THR A 145 -20.99 10.35 6.05
C THR A 145 -22.23 11.14 5.65
N MET A 146 -22.82 10.82 4.48
CA MET A 146 -24.08 11.40 4.02
C MET A 146 -25.32 10.90 4.79
N GLY A 147 -25.15 9.84 5.58
CA GLY A 147 -26.21 9.09 6.24
C GLY A 147 -26.81 8.04 5.31
N ILE A 148 -26.83 6.78 5.73
CA ILE A 148 -27.47 5.67 4.98
C ILE A 148 -28.98 5.72 5.25
N LYS A 149 -29.75 6.15 4.25
CA LYS A 149 -31.16 6.55 4.43
C LYS A 149 -32.16 5.41 4.35
N ASP A 150 -31.84 4.39 3.56
CA ASP A 150 -32.75 3.30 3.25
C ASP A 150 -31.99 1.99 3.00
N SER A 151 -32.76 0.92 2.82
CA SER A 151 -32.21 -0.43 2.62
C SER A 151 -31.51 -0.58 1.27
N GLU A 152 -31.87 0.22 0.25
CA GLU A 152 -31.21 0.17 -1.06
C GLU A 152 -29.80 0.74 -0.95
N MET A 153 -29.65 1.93 -0.36
CA MET A 153 -28.35 2.53 -0.08
C MET A 153 -27.49 1.65 0.83
N ARG A 154 -28.12 0.97 1.81
CA ARG A 154 -27.40 0.01 2.67
C ARG A 154 -26.92 -1.22 1.89
N ALA A 155 -27.74 -1.75 0.97
CA ALA A 155 -27.36 -2.85 0.11
C ALA A 155 -26.24 -2.45 -0.87
N SER A 156 -26.29 -1.23 -1.40
CA SER A 156 -25.19 -0.68 -2.21
C SER A 156 -23.90 -0.58 -1.40
N ALA A 157 -23.94 -0.05 -0.17
CA ALA A 157 -22.77 0.02 0.70
C ALA A 157 -22.20 -1.38 1.03
N GLU A 158 -23.06 -2.39 1.20
CA GLU A 158 -22.62 -3.77 1.36
C GLU A 158 -21.91 -4.27 0.10
N LEU A 159 -22.49 -4.02 -1.08
CA LEU A 159 -21.96 -4.49 -2.36
C LEU A 159 -20.57 -3.92 -2.63
N GLU A 160 -20.34 -2.64 -2.37
CA GLU A 160 -19.00 -2.01 -2.47
C GLU A 160 -17.93 -2.83 -1.71
N ILE A 161 -18.23 -3.29 -0.50
CA ILE A 161 -17.25 -4.06 0.29
C ILE A 161 -17.22 -5.54 -0.10
N ILE A 162 -18.29 -6.09 -0.68
CA ILE A 162 -18.22 -7.43 -1.29
C ILE A 162 -17.30 -7.40 -2.51
N GLU A 163 -17.42 -6.38 -3.35
CA GLU A 163 -16.54 -6.15 -4.49
C GLU A 163 -15.09 -6.00 -4.01
N VAL A 164 -14.83 -5.18 -2.98
CA VAL A 164 -13.46 -5.02 -2.47
C VAL A 164 -12.82 -6.33 -2.01
N ILE A 165 -13.57 -7.28 -1.47
CA ILE A 165 -13.06 -8.61 -1.09
C ILE A 165 -12.68 -9.44 -2.33
N ALA A 166 -13.39 -9.27 -3.45
CA ALA A 166 -13.04 -9.90 -4.72
C ALA A 166 -11.75 -9.30 -5.30
N HIS A 167 -11.62 -7.97 -5.34
CA HIS A 167 -10.39 -7.28 -5.77
C HIS A 167 -9.20 -7.64 -4.87
N PHE A 168 -9.41 -7.70 -3.56
CA PHE A 168 -8.41 -8.13 -2.58
C PHE A 168 -7.83 -9.49 -2.91
N SER A 169 -8.66 -10.44 -3.36
CA SER A 169 -8.18 -11.79 -3.71
C SER A 169 -7.24 -11.79 -4.92
N GLN A 170 -7.32 -10.80 -5.81
CA GLN A 170 -6.36 -10.64 -6.91
C GLN A 170 -5.09 -9.93 -6.43
N VAL A 171 -5.23 -8.91 -5.59
CA VAL A 171 -4.07 -8.22 -4.98
C VAL A 171 -3.23 -9.18 -4.13
N GLU A 172 -3.86 -10.01 -3.31
CA GLU A 172 -3.20 -11.04 -2.48
C GLU A 172 -2.39 -12.03 -3.35
N LYS A 173 -2.91 -12.41 -4.53
CA LYS A 173 -2.18 -13.27 -5.48
C LYS A 173 -1.02 -12.53 -6.16
N ALA A 174 -1.22 -11.27 -6.53
CA ALA A 174 -0.19 -10.48 -7.20
C ALA A 174 0.96 -10.09 -6.25
N LEU A 175 0.71 -10.04 -4.93
CA LEU A 175 1.72 -9.74 -3.90
C LEU A 175 2.45 -10.96 -3.35
N ASN A 176 1.88 -12.16 -3.47
CA ASN A 176 2.56 -13.42 -3.14
C ASN A 176 3.27 -14.05 -4.36
#